data_AF-A0A6M1MAQ5-F1
#
_entry.id   AF-A0A6M1MAQ5-F1
#
_cell.length_a   1.000
_cell.length_b   1.000
_cell.length_c   1.000
_cell.angle_alpha   90.00
_cell.angle_beta   90.00
_cell.angle_gamma   90.00
#
_symmetry.space_group_name_H-M   'P 1'
#
loop_
_entity.id
_entity.type
_entity.pdbx_description
1 polymer ?
#
loop_
_entity_poly.entity_id
_entity_poly.type
_entity_poly.pdbx_seq_one_letter_code
_entity_poly.pdbx_strand_id
1 'polypeptide(L)'
;MDQRTPLDLAYDVVAAARQVAVAALARAGEQDRDDGFPAEDVADLARLGLLTALIPFDEGGAGLGEEPGATKLAEVLRLVGYGSLALERIYEGHVNALQLIARYGTPAQRARLFAEARAGHLFGVWNTDPPGDCLKLGDDRRLHGVKTFASGAGFVTRALVTVKREPGSSPLMLVVRLEPGCRADLGGWRAHGMRASATGTVDFEGIAVTGDEMLGGWDDYHRQPVFSGGAWRFAAVQLGGIEAVFDAWRSHLAGTGHGGDPHHLARPGEGAIALEGARSWVERAARTVYDWSAPIGVV
;
A
#
# COMPACT_ATOMS: atom_id res chain seq x y z
N MET A 1 -8.24 -17.71 8.31
CA MET A 1 -9.34 -17.46 7.36
C MET A 1 -8.78 -17.85 6.00
N ASP A 2 -9.19 -18.99 5.45
CA ASP A 2 -8.64 -19.57 4.22
C ASP A 2 -9.01 -18.64 3.05
N GLN A 3 -8.10 -17.73 2.64
CA GLN A 3 -8.34 -16.85 1.49
C GLN A 3 -8.14 -17.67 0.22
N ARG A 4 -9.21 -18.35 -0.18
CA ARG A 4 -9.32 -18.82 -1.54
C ARG A 4 -9.71 -17.61 -2.36
N THR A 5 -8.73 -16.95 -2.98
CA THR A 5 -8.99 -16.29 -4.26
C THR A 5 -9.78 -17.33 -5.07
N PRO A 6 -11.03 -17.08 -5.47
CA PRO A 6 -11.69 -18.00 -6.38
C PRO A 6 -10.75 -18.10 -7.58
N LEU A 7 -10.22 -19.29 -7.85
CA LEU A 7 -9.52 -19.62 -9.10
C LEU A 7 -10.52 -19.64 -10.26
N ASP A 8 -11.47 -18.70 -10.25
CA ASP A 8 -12.58 -18.62 -11.16
C ASP A 8 -12.36 -17.42 -12.08
N LEU A 9 -12.55 -17.64 -13.37
CA LEU A 9 -12.34 -16.69 -14.46
C LEU A 9 -13.25 -15.44 -14.36
N ALA A 10 -14.06 -15.34 -13.30
CA ALA A 10 -15.02 -14.28 -12.99
C ALA A 10 -14.56 -13.29 -11.91
N TYR A 11 -13.33 -13.39 -11.36
CA TYR A 11 -12.87 -12.45 -10.34
C TYR A 11 -12.64 -11.03 -10.91
N ASP A 12 -13.54 -10.11 -10.58
CA ASP A 12 -13.44 -8.70 -10.92
C ASP A 12 -12.85 -7.91 -9.73
N VAL A 13 -11.54 -7.68 -9.79
CA VAL A 13 -10.77 -6.89 -8.82
C VAL A 13 -11.30 -5.46 -8.64
N VAL A 14 -11.84 -4.86 -9.70
CA VAL A 14 -12.37 -3.49 -9.64
C VAL A 14 -13.72 -3.49 -8.93
N ALA A 15 -14.59 -4.44 -9.23
CA ALA A 15 -15.86 -4.60 -8.52
C ALA A 15 -15.64 -4.90 -7.03
N ALA A 16 -14.65 -5.74 -6.69
CA ALA A 16 -14.23 -6.00 -5.31
C ALA A 16 -13.77 -4.70 -4.62
N ALA A 17 -12.92 -3.90 -5.26
CA ALA A 17 -12.45 -2.62 -4.73
C ALA A 17 -13.60 -1.63 -4.51
N ARG A 18 -14.60 -1.58 -5.41
CA ARG A 18 -15.81 -0.76 -5.20
C ARG A 18 -16.60 -1.16 -3.96
N GLN A 19 -16.74 -2.46 -3.70
CA GLN A 19 -17.42 -2.95 -2.50
C GLN A 19 -16.67 -2.55 -1.22
N VAL A 20 -15.33 -2.69 -1.22
CA VAL A 20 -14.50 -2.22 -0.10
C VAL A 20 -14.63 -0.73 0.08
N ALA A 21 -14.58 0.06 -1.00
CA ALA A 21 -14.68 1.52 -0.94
C ALA A 21 -16.00 1.98 -0.27
N VAL A 22 -17.13 1.37 -0.62
CA VAL A 22 -18.44 1.67 -0.03
C VAL A 22 -18.46 1.34 1.47
N ALA A 23 -17.96 0.16 1.85
CA ALA A 23 -17.92 -0.25 3.26
C ALA A 23 -16.99 0.63 4.09
N ALA A 24 -15.78 0.88 3.58
CA ALA A 24 -14.78 1.73 4.22
C ALA A 24 -15.28 3.16 4.40
N LEU A 25 -15.95 3.74 3.39
CA LEU A 25 -16.52 5.08 3.50
C LEU A 25 -17.56 5.18 4.62
N ALA A 26 -18.39 4.14 4.80
CA ALA A 26 -19.39 4.10 5.84
C ALA A 26 -18.78 4.01 7.26
N ARG A 27 -17.61 3.38 7.41
CA ARG A 27 -16.90 3.23 8.69
C ARG A 27 -15.88 4.35 8.96
N ALA A 28 -15.47 5.10 7.95
CA ALA A 28 -14.34 6.02 8.01
C ALA A 28 -14.42 7.03 9.16
N GLY A 29 -15.61 7.59 9.40
CA GLY A 29 -15.81 8.57 10.47
C GLY A 29 -15.57 8.01 11.88
N GLU A 30 -15.98 6.77 12.16
CA GLU A 30 -15.78 6.11 13.46
C GLU A 30 -14.33 5.68 13.68
N GLN A 31 -13.63 5.41 12.58
CA GLN A 31 -12.24 4.97 12.60
C GLN A 31 -11.24 6.13 12.72
N ASP A 32 -11.62 7.37 12.40
CA ASP A 32 -10.73 8.54 12.33
C ASP A 32 -10.28 9.08 13.72
N ARG A 33 -9.52 8.25 14.44
CA ARG A 33 -9.00 8.52 15.79
C ARG A 33 -7.56 8.01 15.94
N ASP A 34 -6.83 8.56 16.90
CA ASP A 34 -5.37 8.32 17.06
C ASP A 34 -5.02 6.86 17.38
N ASP A 35 -5.93 6.12 18.00
CA ASP A 35 -5.83 4.70 18.33
C ASP A 35 -6.65 3.82 17.37
N GLY A 36 -7.10 4.39 16.26
CA GLY A 36 -7.90 3.70 15.24
C GLY A 36 -7.05 2.82 14.32
N PHE A 37 -7.66 1.75 13.83
CA PHE A 37 -7.15 0.93 12.73
C PHE A 37 -8.34 0.34 11.95
N PRO A 38 -8.35 0.39 10.59
CA PRO A 38 -9.45 -0.11 9.77
C PRO A 38 -9.43 -1.65 9.66
N ALA A 39 -9.53 -2.35 10.80
CA ALA A 39 -9.42 -3.80 10.87
C ALA A 39 -10.50 -4.51 10.04
N GLU A 40 -11.74 -4.04 10.12
CA GLU A 40 -12.85 -4.60 9.35
C GLU A 40 -12.67 -4.40 7.85
N ASP A 41 -12.14 -3.24 7.42
CA ASP A 41 -11.92 -3.00 6.00
C ASP A 41 -10.73 -3.80 5.45
N VAL A 42 -9.70 -4.02 6.27
CA VAL A 42 -8.61 -4.98 5.94
C VAL A 42 -9.18 -6.40 5.83
N ALA A 43 -10.12 -6.79 6.70
CA ALA A 43 -10.81 -8.07 6.60
C ALA A 43 -11.70 -8.15 5.33
N ASP A 44 -12.27 -7.03 4.87
CA ASP A 44 -13.01 -6.98 3.61
C ASP A 44 -12.06 -7.08 2.39
N LEU A 45 -10.90 -6.41 2.39
CA LEU A 45 -9.85 -6.61 1.38
C LEU A 45 -9.45 -8.10 1.28
N ALA A 46 -9.27 -8.74 2.43
CA ALA A 46 -8.97 -10.17 2.54
C ALA A 46 -10.10 -11.05 1.97
N ARG A 47 -11.33 -10.85 2.46
CA ARG A 47 -12.52 -11.62 2.08
C ARG A 47 -12.84 -11.53 0.60
N LEU A 48 -12.62 -10.35 0.01
CA LEU A 48 -12.87 -10.09 -1.40
C LEU A 48 -11.66 -10.42 -2.29
N GLY A 49 -10.57 -10.96 -1.75
CA GLY A 49 -9.42 -11.47 -2.51
C GLY A 49 -8.39 -10.41 -2.93
N LEU A 50 -8.55 -9.15 -2.50
CA LEU A 50 -7.66 -8.05 -2.88
C LEU A 50 -6.24 -8.21 -2.30
N LEU A 51 -6.09 -8.79 -1.09
CA LEU A 51 -4.77 -9.11 -0.52
C LEU A 51 -3.98 -10.18 -1.31
N THR A 52 -4.62 -10.85 -2.27
CA THR A 52 -3.95 -11.84 -3.13
C THR A 52 -3.95 -11.44 -4.60
N ALA A 53 -4.57 -10.30 -4.94
CA ALA A 53 -4.76 -9.89 -6.32
C ALA A 53 -3.43 -9.57 -7.02
N LEU A 54 -2.43 -9.09 -6.26
CA LEU A 54 -1.08 -8.76 -6.75
C LEU A 54 -0.20 -10.00 -7.00
N ILE A 55 -0.62 -11.19 -6.58
CA ILE A 55 0.14 -12.41 -6.87
C ILE A 55 0.14 -12.61 -8.41
N PRO A 56 1.30 -12.85 -9.04
CA PRO A 56 1.43 -13.05 -10.49
C PRO A 56 0.51 -14.14 -11.05
N PHE A 57 0.12 -14.02 -12.32
CA PHE A 57 -0.73 -15.04 -12.98
C PHE A 57 -0.04 -16.42 -13.01
N ASP A 58 1.27 -16.45 -13.27
CA ASP A 58 2.07 -17.68 -13.32
C ASP A 58 2.28 -18.35 -11.94
N GLU A 59 2.01 -17.61 -10.85
CA GLU A 59 2.01 -18.07 -9.47
C GLU A 59 0.57 -18.31 -8.94
N GLY A 60 -0.41 -18.37 -9.86
CA GLY A 60 -1.81 -18.67 -9.58
C GLY A 60 -2.59 -17.54 -8.89
N GLY A 61 -2.15 -16.28 -9.06
CA GLY A 61 -2.86 -15.09 -8.60
C GLY A 61 -3.66 -14.40 -9.70
N ALA A 62 -4.14 -13.19 -9.41
CA ALA A 62 -4.93 -12.39 -10.36
C ALA A 62 -4.09 -11.42 -11.19
N GLY A 63 -2.76 -11.40 -11.01
CA GLY A 63 -1.82 -10.59 -11.79
C GLY A 63 -2.14 -9.10 -11.81
N LEU A 64 -2.76 -8.56 -10.75
CA LEU A 64 -3.09 -7.14 -10.67
C LEU A 64 -1.80 -6.31 -10.70
N GLY A 65 -1.70 -5.37 -11.63
CA GLY A 65 -0.50 -4.61 -11.94
C GLY A 65 0.36 -5.21 -13.06
N GLU A 66 0.03 -6.40 -13.57
CA GLU A 66 0.59 -7.00 -14.79
C GLU A 66 -0.25 -6.67 -16.03
N GLU A 67 -1.42 -6.02 -15.88
CA GLU A 67 -2.16 -5.51 -17.02
C GLU A 67 -1.44 -4.34 -17.71
N PRO A 68 -1.60 -4.18 -19.03
CA PRO A 68 -1.02 -3.05 -19.76
C PRO A 68 -1.32 -1.70 -19.10
N GLY A 69 -0.25 -0.98 -18.77
CA GLY A 69 -0.32 0.35 -18.18
C GLY A 69 -0.76 0.40 -16.71
N ALA A 70 -0.81 -0.74 -16.01
CA ALA A 70 -1.26 -0.86 -14.62
C ALA A 70 -2.66 -0.20 -14.37
N THR A 71 -3.53 -0.25 -15.38
CA THR A 71 -4.82 0.46 -15.39
C THR A 71 -5.78 -0.03 -14.30
N LYS A 72 -5.87 -1.34 -14.09
CA LYS A 72 -6.72 -1.91 -13.04
C LYS A 72 -6.14 -1.63 -11.67
N LEU A 73 -4.82 -1.72 -11.50
CA LEU A 73 -4.18 -1.38 -10.23
C LEU A 73 -4.44 0.09 -9.89
N ALA A 74 -4.31 1.01 -10.84
CA ALA A 74 -4.63 2.41 -10.63
C ALA A 74 -6.09 2.64 -10.23
N GLU A 75 -7.03 1.95 -10.87
CA GLU A 75 -8.45 2.05 -10.51
C GLU A 75 -8.72 1.47 -9.11
N VAL A 76 -8.13 0.34 -8.75
CA VAL A 76 -8.28 -0.28 -7.42
C VAL A 76 -7.75 0.64 -6.33
N LEU A 77 -6.51 1.15 -6.46
CA LEU A 77 -5.91 2.03 -5.44
C LEU A 77 -6.73 3.33 -5.27
N ARG A 78 -7.21 3.89 -6.39
CA ARG A 78 -8.09 5.07 -6.40
C ARG A 78 -9.40 4.79 -5.69
N LEU A 79 -10.06 3.67 -5.98
CA LEU A 79 -11.34 3.32 -5.36
C LEU A 79 -11.23 3.09 -3.86
N VAL A 80 -10.22 2.34 -3.40
CA VAL A 80 -10.03 2.11 -1.97
C VAL A 80 -9.64 3.41 -1.26
N GLY A 81 -8.82 4.26 -1.91
CA GLY A 81 -8.49 5.61 -1.43
C GLY A 81 -9.71 6.55 -1.33
N TYR A 82 -10.69 6.42 -2.22
CA TYR A 82 -11.98 7.11 -2.13
C TYR A 82 -12.75 6.71 -0.86
N GLY A 83 -12.72 5.42 -0.51
CA GLY A 83 -13.37 4.92 0.69
C GLY A 83 -12.68 5.36 1.97
N SER A 84 -11.36 5.17 2.06
CA SER A 84 -10.56 5.56 3.22
C SER A 84 -9.09 5.68 2.86
N LEU A 85 -8.54 6.89 2.98
CA LEU A 85 -7.10 7.13 2.79
C LEU A 85 -6.24 6.37 3.81
N ALA A 86 -6.75 6.15 5.03
CA ALA A 86 -6.03 5.41 6.06
C ALA A 86 -5.94 3.91 5.74
N LEU A 87 -7.04 3.29 5.29
CA LEU A 87 -7.04 1.93 4.78
C LEU A 87 -6.09 1.79 3.59
N GLU A 88 -6.19 2.72 2.67
CA GLU A 88 -5.43 2.63 1.43
C GLU A 88 -3.93 2.82 1.64
N ARG A 89 -3.52 3.60 2.65
CA ARG A 89 -2.12 3.65 3.10
C ARG A 89 -1.57 2.28 3.51
N ILE A 90 -2.41 1.45 4.14
CA ILE A 90 -2.06 0.08 4.54
C ILE A 90 -2.02 -0.84 3.32
N TYR A 91 -3.05 -0.76 2.47
CA TYR A 91 -3.15 -1.61 1.28
C TYR A 91 -2.05 -1.33 0.26
N GLU A 92 -1.69 -0.06 -0.01
CA GLU A 92 -0.56 0.27 -0.88
C GLU A 92 0.75 -0.33 -0.36
N GLY A 93 0.97 -0.29 0.96
CA GLY A 93 2.14 -0.93 1.58
C GLY A 93 2.19 -2.44 1.34
N HIS A 94 1.03 -3.10 1.40
CA HIS A 94 0.89 -4.51 1.08
C HIS A 94 1.14 -4.79 -0.41
N VAL A 95 0.56 -3.97 -1.31
CA VAL A 95 0.78 -4.03 -2.76
C VAL A 95 2.27 -3.90 -3.10
N ASN A 96 2.94 -2.91 -2.52
CA ASN A 96 4.37 -2.67 -2.73
C ASN A 96 5.22 -3.84 -2.25
N ALA A 97 4.90 -4.42 -1.08
CA ALA A 97 5.60 -5.59 -0.58
C ALA A 97 5.50 -6.78 -1.54
N LEU A 98 4.29 -7.09 -2.03
CA LEU A 98 4.10 -8.20 -2.98
C LEU A 98 4.82 -7.96 -4.32
N GLN A 99 4.84 -6.73 -4.83
CA GLN A 99 5.60 -6.39 -6.04
C GLN A 99 7.11 -6.55 -5.85
N LEU A 100 7.65 -6.15 -4.68
CA LEU A 100 9.06 -6.35 -4.35
C LEU A 100 9.40 -7.84 -4.20
N ILE A 101 8.52 -8.63 -3.58
CA ILE A 101 8.67 -10.09 -3.44
C ILE A 101 8.65 -10.77 -4.81
N ALA A 102 7.70 -10.42 -5.68
CA ALA A 102 7.63 -10.97 -7.04
C ALA A 102 8.91 -10.69 -7.84
N ARG A 103 9.50 -9.50 -7.65
CA ARG A 103 10.67 -9.05 -8.41
C ARG A 103 12.00 -9.60 -7.89
N TYR A 104 12.18 -9.65 -6.58
CA TYR A 104 13.48 -9.90 -5.94
C TYR A 104 13.53 -11.20 -5.13
N GLY A 105 12.40 -11.88 -4.95
CA GLY A 105 12.34 -13.15 -4.25
C GLY A 105 12.87 -14.30 -5.09
N THR A 106 13.61 -15.20 -4.46
CA THR A 106 13.89 -16.52 -5.05
C THR A 106 12.58 -17.31 -5.23
N PRO A 107 12.53 -18.34 -6.10
CA PRO A 107 11.32 -19.16 -6.25
C PRO A 107 10.78 -19.72 -4.93
N ALA A 108 11.67 -20.16 -4.03
CA ALA A 108 11.28 -20.66 -2.71
C ALA A 108 10.68 -19.56 -1.81
N GLN A 109 11.24 -18.35 -1.86
CA GLN A 109 10.70 -17.21 -1.11
C GLN A 109 9.36 -16.75 -1.67
N ARG A 110 9.21 -16.65 -3.00
CA ARG A 110 7.93 -16.31 -3.66
C ARG A 110 6.84 -17.29 -3.25
N ALA A 111 7.08 -18.59 -3.42
CA ALA A 111 6.12 -19.63 -3.05
C ALA A 111 5.67 -19.52 -1.58
N ARG A 112 6.62 -19.37 -0.65
CA ARG A 112 6.32 -19.25 0.78
C ARG A 112 5.57 -17.97 1.12
N LEU A 113 6.06 -16.81 0.66
CA LEU A 113 5.50 -15.51 1.04
C LEU A 113 4.12 -15.28 0.39
N PHE A 114 3.90 -15.79 -0.84
CA PHE A 114 2.57 -15.77 -1.45
C PHE A 114 1.60 -16.73 -0.77
N ALA A 115 2.06 -17.89 -0.27
CA ALA A 115 1.24 -18.74 0.58
C ALA A 115 0.84 -18.04 1.89
N GLU A 116 1.72 -17.23 2.47
CA GLU A 116 1.41 -16.43 3.66
C GLU A 116 0.40 -15.31 3.35
N ALA A 117 0.50 -14.66 2.19
CA ALA A 117 -0.52 -13.71 1.73
C ALA A 117 -1.89 -14.39 1.59
N ARG A 118 -1.94 -15.59 0.99
CA ARG A 118 -3.17 -16.42 0.90
C ARG A 118 -3.67 -16.91 2.26
N ALA A 119 -2.80 -17.02 3.26
CA ALA A 119 -3.22 -17.29 4.64
C ALA A 119 -3.83 -16.05 5.34
N GLY A 120 -3.82 -14.90 4.67
CA GLY A 120 -4.35 -13.63 5.15
C GLY A 120 -3.37 -12.80 5.96
N HIS A 121 -2.07 -13.09 5.86
CA HIS A 121 -1.07 -12.21 6.46
C HIS A 121 -1.02 -10.86 5.75
N LEU A 122 -1.11 -9.79 6.54
CA LEU A 122 -0.91 -8.43 6.07
C LEU A 122 0.59 -8.12 5.96
N PHE A 123 0.97 -7.55 4.82
CA PHE A 123 2.34 -7.12 4.52
C PHE A 123 2.42 -5.60 4.58
N GLY A 124 3.60 -5.07 4.90
CA GLY A 124 3.87 -3.64 4.87
C GLY A 124 5.32 -3.36 4.51
N VAL A 125 5.60 -2.17 3.95
CA VAL A 125 6.95 -1.73 3.61
C VAL A 125 7.36 -0.57 4.51
N TRP A 126 8.43 -0.73 5.29
CA TRP A 126 8.95 0.29 6.20
C TRP A 126 10.43 0.55 5.94
N ASN A 127 10.73 1.67 5.28
CA ASN A 127 12.10 2.07 4.96
C ASN A 127 12.68 3.11 5.92
N THR A 128 11.83 3.82 6.67
CA THR A 128 12.21 5.06 7.37
C THR A 128 12.87 4.75 8.71
N ASP A 129 14.05 5.34 8.92
CA ASP A 129 14.85 5.20 10.12
C ASP A 129 14.69 6.43 11.03
N PRO A 130 14.99 6.32 12.33
CA PRO A 130 15.19 7.49 13.19
C PRO A 130 16.30 8.43 12.65
N PRO A 131 16.20 9.74 12.85
CA PRO A 131 17.26 10.67 12.47
C PRO A 131 18.60 10.30 13.12
N GLY A 132 19.65 10.17 12.30
CA GLY A 132 21.01 9.86 12.77
C GLY A 132 21.26 8.40 13.12
N ASP A 133 20.29 7.50 12.95
CA ASP A 133 20.46 6.06 13.17
C ASP A 133 19.84 5.25 12.03
N CYS A 134 19.97 3.92 12.08
CA CYS A 134 19.31 3.00 11.15
C CYS A 134 19.08 1.63 11.77
N LEU A 135 18.09 0.91 11.25
CA LEU A 135 17.94 -0.51 11.54
C LEU A 135 19.15 -1.28 10.95
N LYS A 136 19.85 -2.04 11.78
CA LYS A 136 21.06 -2.79 11.40
C LYS A 136 20.84 -4.29 11.54
N LEU A 137 21.55 -5.06 10.72
CA LEU A 137 21.74 -6.50 10.92
C LEU A 137 23.15 -6.73 11.46
N GLY A 138 23.25 -7.19 12.70
CA GLY A 138 24.52 -7.51 13.36
C GLY A 138 25.17 -8.78 12.81
N ASP A 139 26.46 -8.96 13.11
CA ASP A 139 27.23 -10.15 12.74
C ASP A 139 26.69 -11.43 13.41
N ASP A 140 26.00 -11.26 14.54
CA ASP A 140 25.28 -12.32 15.27
C ASP A 140 23.95 -12.72 14.61
N ARG A 141 23.66 -12.16 13.42
CA ARG A 141 22.43 -12.38 12.65
C ARG A 141 21.19 -11.88 13.38
N ARG A 142 21.29 -10.85 14.22
CA ARG A 142 20.16 -10.21 14.89
C ARG A 142 19.97 -8.77 14.43
N LEU A 143 18.73 -8.32 14.49
CA LEU A 143 18.38 -6.94 14.20
C LEU A 143 18.62 -6.05 15.41
N HIS A 144 19.11 -4.83 15.14
CA HIS A 144 19.35 -3.80 16.14
C HIS A 144 18.71 -2.48 15.71
N GLY A 145 17.87 -1.92 16.58
CA GLY A 145 17.17 -0.66 16.35
C GLY A 145 15.72 -0.82 15.89
N VAL A 146 15.19 0.26 15.31
CA VAL A 146 13.75 0.43 15.07
C VAL A 146 13.46 0.95 13.66
N LYS A 147 12.20 0.81 13.23
CA LYS A 147 11.64 1.59 12.11
C LYS A 147 10.62 2.58 12.61
N THR A 148 10.64 3.79 12.07
CA THR A 148 9.66 4.84 12.35
C THR A 148 8.74 5.02 11.15
N PHE A 149 7.61 5.71 11.36
CA PHE A 149 6.56 5.87 10.35
C PHE A 149 6.07 4.53 9.76
N ALA A 150 6.06 3.49 10.60
CA ALA A 150 5.59 2.16 10.26
C ALA A 150 4.06 2.15 10.27
N SER A 151 3.43 2.46 9.13
CA SER A 151 1.97 2.36 8.98
C SER A 151 1.51 0.90 9.16
N GLY A 152 0.43 0.71 9.93
CA GLY A 152 -0.06 -0.61 10.34
C GLY A 152 0.79 -1.26 11.43
N ALA A 153 1.55 -0.48 12.20
CA ALA A 153 2.34 -1.01 13.32
C ALA A 153 1.42 -1.72 14.33
N GLY A 154 1.83 -2.93 14.73
CA GLY A 154 1.03 -3.82 15.58
C GLY A 154 -0.01 -4.67 14.83
N PHE A 155 -0.25 -4.43 13.54
CA PHE A 155 -1.21 -5.17 12.72
C PHE A 155 -0.57 -5.87 11.51
N VAL A 156 0.47 -5.29 10.92
CA VAL A 156 1.30 -5.94 9.88
C VAL A 156 2.06 -7.11 10.49
N THR A 157 1.94 -8.29 9.87
CA THR A 157 2.59 -9.53 10.34
C THR A 157 3.75 -9.96 9.44
N ARG A 158 3.91 -9.33 8.28
CA ARG A 158 5.03 -9.50 7.35
C ARG A 158 5.61 -8.15 6.97
N ALA A 159 6.57 -7.68 7.76
CA ALA A 159 7.21 -6.40 7.57
C ALA A 159 8.38 -6.53 6.60
N LEU A 160 8.24 -5.94 5.40
CA LEU A 160 9.37 -5.69 4.53
C LEU A 160 10.09 -4.43 5.03
N VAL A 161 11.28 -4.61 5.60
CA VAL A 161 12.10 -3.52 6.15
C VAL A 161 13.41 -3.40 5.38
N THR A 162 14.01 -2.21 5.44
CA THR A 162 15.39 -2.01 4.99
C THR A 162 16.34 -2.02 6.18
N VAL A 163 17.42 -2.80 6.11
CA VAL A 163 18.55 -2.69 7.03
C VAL A 163 19.72 -2.01 6.34
N LYS A 164 20.54 -1.29 7.10
CA LYS A 164 21.74 -0.59 6.60
C LYS A 164 22.94 -0.99 7.44
N ARG A 165 24.15 -0.79 6.91
CA ARG A 165 25.38 -0.94 7.71
C ARG A 165 25.58 0.28 8.58
N GLU A 166 25.38 1.45 7.98
CA GLU A 166 25.50 2.75 8.62
C GLU A 166 24.37 3.67 8.14
N PRO A 167 24.00 4.71 8.91
CA PRO A 167 23.04 5.69 8.46
C PRO A 167 23.43 6.28 7.09
N GLY A 168 22.50 6.29 6.14
CA GLY A 168 22.73 6.79 4.78
C GLY A 168 23.38 5.79 3.81
N SER A 169 23.82 4.61 4.26
CA SER A 169 24.36 3.58 3.36
C SER A 169 23.26 2.91 2.52
N SER A 170 23.66 2.24 1.44
CA SER A 170 22.76 1.37 0.66
C SER A 170 22.09 0.33 1.57
N PRO A 171 20.77 0.08 1.41
CA PRO A 171 20.03 -0.85 2.24
C PRO A 171 20.01 -2.28 1.69
N LEU A 172 19.71 -3.25 2.56
CA LEU A 172 19.26 -4.60 2.19
C LEU A 172 17.81 -4.76 2.64
N MET A 173 16.96 -5.39 1.82
CA MET A 173 15.58 -5.68 2.21
C MET A 173 15.50 -6.98 3.00
N LEU A 174 14.67 -6.99 4.04
CA LEU A 174 14.30 -8.18 4.80
C LEU A 174 12.77 -8.28 4.88
N VAL A 175 12.21 -9.48 4.76
CA VAL A 175 10.80 -9.75 5.10
C VAL A 175 10.74 -10.43 6.46
N VAL A 176 10.45 -9.65 7.49
CA VAL A 176 10.45 -10.06 8.90
C VAL A 176 9.04 -10.45 9.34
N ARG A 177 8.90 -11.59 10.01
CA ARG A 177 7.65 -12.03 10.63
C ARG A 177 7.47 -11.35 11.97
N LEU A 178 6.30 -10.78 12.19
CA LEU A 178 5.94 -10.11 13.44
C LEU A 178 4.64 -10.70 13.99
N GLU A 179 4.58 -10.76 15.32
CA GLU A 179 3.35 -11.12 16.04
C GLU A 179 2.45 -9.88 16.20
N PRO A 180 1.13 -9.99 15.95
CA PRO A 180 0.20 -8.89 16.20
C PRO A 180 0.27 -8.34 17.62
N GLY A 181 0.07 -7.03 17.76
CA GLY A 181 0.04 -6.33 19.05
C GLY A 181 1.39 -6.23 19.77
N CYS A 182 2.48 -6.71 19.18
CA CYS A 182 3.81 -6.69 19.79
C CYS A 182 4.71 -5.63 19.16
N ARG A 183 5.72 -5.16 19.93
CA ARG A 183 6.85 -4.32 19.46
C ARG A 183 6.49 -2.95 18.86
N ALA A 184 5.22 -2.57 18.86
CA ALA A 184 4.75 -1.31 18.30
C ALA A 184 4.48 -0.25 19.39
N ASP A 185 4.96 0.95 19.15
CA ASP A 185 4.60 2.16 19.89
C ASP A 185 3.85 3.13 18.96
N LEU A 186 2.56 3.35 19.26
CA LEU A 186 1.67 4.26 18.53
C LEU A 186 1.52 5.62 19.25
N GLY A 187 2.18 5.82 20.39
CA GLY A 187 2.06 7.00 21.23
C GLY A 187 2.50 8.29 20.53
N GLY A 188 3.49 8.20 19.63
CA GLY A 188 4.04 9.35 18.92
C GLY A 188 3.21 9.85 17.72
N TRP A 189 2.25 9.07 17.21
CA TRP A 189 1.49 9.45 16.02
C TRP A 189 0.25 10.27 16.38
N ARG A 190 0.32 11.58 16.13
CA ARG A 190 -0.77 12.55 16.36
C ARG A 190 -0.96 13.44 15.15
N ALA A 191 -1.24 12.82 14.01
CA ALA A 191 -1.42 13.52 12.74
C ALA A 191 -2.85 14.08 12.60
N HIS A 192 -2.99 15.17 11.83
CA HIS A 192 -4.29 15.79 11.54
C HIS A 192 -5.16 14.94 10.60
N GLY A 193 -4.55 14.02 9.85
CA GLY A 193 -5.22 13.05 8.99
C GLY A 193 -4.45 11.73 9.01
N MET A 194 -4.96 10.69 8.32
CA MET A 194 -4.40 9.33 8.40
C MET A 194 -4.34 8.80 9.84
N ARG A 195 -5.26 9.25 10.71
CA ARG A 195 -5.30 8.93 12.14
C ARG A 195 -5.43 7.43 12.36
N ALA A 196 -6.32 6.81 11.59
CA ALA A 196 -6.56 5.37 11.60
C ALA A 196 -5.47 4.50 10.93
N SER A 197 -4.36 5.08 10.47
CA SER A 197 -3.32 4.28 9.79
C SER A 197 -2.46 3.45 10.74
N ALA A 198 -2.68 3.55 12.06
CA ALA A 198 -1.84 2.93 13.10
C ALA A 198 -0.34 3.09 12.79
N THR A 199 0.07 4.31 12.42
CA THR A 199 1.47 4.61 12.13
C THR A 199 2.24 4.78 13.42
N GLY A 200 3.42 4.18 13.53
CA GLY A 200 4.19 4.27 14.75
C GLY A 200 5.66 3.87 14.59
N THR A 201 6.27 3.57 15.73
CA THR A 201 7.61 2.99 15.81
C THR A 201 7.50 1.50 16.06
N VAL A 202 8.29 0.69 15.36
CA VAL A 202 8.36 -0.76 15.59
C VAL A 202 9.77 -1.16 15.96
N ASP A 203 9.89 -1.85 17.09
CA ASP A 203 11.15 -2.34 17.66
C ASP A 203 11.53 -3.71 17.09
N PHE A 204 12.70 -3.77 16.44
CA PHE A 204 13.24 -4.99 15.86
C PHE A 204 14.35 -5.61 16.70
N GLU A 205 14.67 -5.03 17.87
CA GLU A 205 15.79 -5.45 18.70
C GLU A 205 15.73 -6.96 18.99
N GLY A 206 16.85 -7.61 18.70
CA GLY A 206 17.06 -9.03 18.96
C GLY A 206 16.26 -9.97 18.06
N ILE A 207 15.58 -9.53 17.00
CA ILE A 207 14.96 -10.46 16.06
C ILE A 207 16.05 -11.18 15.26
N ALA A 208 16.09 -12.51 15.31
CA ALA A 208 17.03 -13.32 14.55
C ALA A 208 16.63 -13.39 13.07
N VAL A 209 17.62 -13.28 12.18
CA VAL A 209 17.45 -13.22 10.73
C VAL A 209 18.30 -14.31 10.08
N THR A 210 17.68 -15.21 9.35
CA THR A 210 18.37 -16.22 8.53
C THR A 210 18.47 -15.75 7.08
N GLY A 211 19.09 -16.54 6.20
CA GLY A 211 19.17 -16.20 4.77
C GLY A 211 17.78 -16.06 4.14
N ASP A 212 16.79 -16.76 4.69
CA ASP A 212 15.44 -16.82 4.17
C ASP A 212 14.66 -15.51 4.25
N GLU A 213 14.97 -14.66 5.24
CA GLU A 213 14.36 -13.34 5.38
C GLU A 213 14.95 -12.31 4.42
N MET A 214 16.13 -12.55 3.85
CA MET A 214 16.84 -11.61 2.97
C MET A 214 16.23 -11.61 1.57
N LEU A 215 15.73 -10.45 1.12
CA LEU A 215 15.09 -10.29 -0.18
C LEU A 215 15.99 -9.49 -1.12
N GLY A 216 16.40 -10.09 -2.24
CA GLY A 216 17.30 -9.44 -3.20
C GLY A 216 18.70 -9.15 -2.64
N GLY A 217 19.42 -8.27 -3.33
CA GLY A 217 20.75 -7.80 -2.94
C GLY A 217 20.75 -6.43 -2.26
N TRP A 218 21.96 -5.98 -1.90
CA TRP A 218 22.16 -4.60 -1.42
C TRP A 218 21.78 -3.60 -2.51
N ASP A 219 21.05 -2.58 -2.10
CA ASP A 219 20.54 -1.45 -2.89
C ASP A 219 19.47 -1.77 -3.94
N ASP A 220 19.02 -3.03 -4.06
CA ASP A 220 17.92 -3.39 -4.96
C ASP A 220 16.62 -2.63 -4.65
N TYR A 221 16.44 -2.21 -3.39
CA TYR A 221 15.31 -1.36 -2.97
C TYR A 221 15.27 -0.01 -3.72
N HIS A 222 16.44 0.60 -3.98
CA HIS A 222 16.51 1.90 -4.67
C HIS A 222 16.71 1.78 -6.17
N ARG A 223 16.70 0.56 -6.72
CA ARG A 223 16.93 0.32 -8.14
C ARG A 223 15.94 1.10 -9.00
N GLN A 224 16.45 1.90 -9.91
CA GLN A 224 15.65 2.69 -10.85
C GLN A 224 15.35 1.89 -12.13
N PRO A 225 14.19 2.11 -12.78
CA PRO A 225 13.13 3.05 -12.41
C PRO A 225 12.14 2.50 -11.36
N VAL A 226 12.36 1.30 -10.81
CA VAL A 226 11.40 0.61 -9.92
C VAL A 226 11.04 1.43 -8.69
N PHE A 227 12.05 2.03 -8.04
CA PHE A 227 11.84 2.82 -6.83
C PHE A 227 11.05 4.10 -7.09
N SER A 228 11.56 4.99 -7.96
CA SER A 228 10.88 6.26 -8.25
C SER A 228 9.57 6.06 -9.02
N GLY A 229 9.55 5.08 -9.92
CA GLY A 229 8.37 4.69 -10.68
C GLY A 229 7.24 4.17 -9.80
N GLY A 230 7.49 3.69 -8.58
CA GLY A 230 6.42 3.33 -7.63
C GLY A 230 5.59 4.52 -7.13
N ALA A 231 6.10 5.75 -7.25
CA ALA A 231 5.47 6.94 -6.65
C ALA A 231 4.07 7.24 -7.18
N TRP A 232 3.74 6.83 -8.41
CA TRP A 232 2.40 7.04 -8.98
C TRP A 232 1.31 6.35 -8.16
N ARG A 233 1.62 5.24 -7.47
CA ARG A 233 0.64 4.52 -6.64
C ARG A 233 0.11 5.42 -5.53
N PHE A 234 1.00 6.14 -4.83
CA PHE A 234 0.59 7.13 -3.83
C PHE A 234 -0.27 8.24 -4.42
N ALA A 235 0.03 8.68 -5.65
CA ALA A 235 -0.80 9.68 -6.34
C ALA A 235 -2.19 9.11 -6.69
N ALA A 236 -2.31 7.83 -7.06
CA ALA A 236 -3.59 7.16 -7.29
C ALA A 236 -4.44 7.07 -6.01
N VAL A 237 -3.82 6.76 -4.87
CA VAL A 237 -4.48 6.80 -3.55
C VAL A 237 -5.06 8.18 -3.27
N GLN A 238 -4.24 9.22 -3.42
CA GLN A 238 -4.68 10.60 -3.16
C GLN A 238 -5.75 11.07 -4.15
N LEU A 239 -5.69 10.64 -5.41
CA LEU A 239 -6.74 10.90 -6.39
C LEU A 239 -8.11 10.41 -5.90
N GLY A 240 -8.17 9.22 -5.30
CA GLY A 240 -9.39 8.71 -4.67
C GLY A 240 -9.93 9.63 -3.58
N GLY A 241 -9.05 10.09 -2.68
CA GLY A 241 -9.43 11.06 -1.64
C GLY A 241 -9.91 12.40 -2.21
N ILE A 242 -9.27 12.90 -3.28
CA ILE A 242 -9.70 14.13 -3.97
C ILE A 242 -11.10 13.96 -4.56
N GLU A 243 -11.38 12.82 -5.19
CA GLU A 243 -12.71 12.50 -5.71
C GLU A 243 -13.77 12.48 -4.60
N ALA A 244 -13.47 11.84 -3.45
CA ALA A 244 -14.39 11.78 -2.32
C ALA A 244 -14.71 13.18 -1.74
N VAL A 245 -13.69 14.03 -1.58
CA VAL A 245 -13.87 15.42 -1.15
C VAL A 245 -14.69 16.22 -2.16
N PHE A 246 -14.40 16.05 -3.45
CA PHE A 246 -15.13 16.74 -4.52
C PHE A 246 -16.61 16.31 -4.57
N ASP A 247 -16.90 15.02 -4.40
CA ASP A 247 -18.26 14.51 -4.33
C ASP A 247 -19.01 15.01 -3.09
N ALA A 248 -18.35 15.07 -1.93
CA ALA A 248 -18.93 15.64 -0.73
C ALA A 248 -19.29 17.13 -0.92
N TRP A 249 -18.40 17.90 -1.56
CA TRP A 249 -18.65 19.29 -1.90
C TRP A 249 -19.83 19.46 -2.87
N ARG A 250 -19.86 18.68 -3.96
CA ARG A 250 -20.96 18.67 -4.93
C ARG A 250 -22.29 18.30 -4.27
N SER A 251 -22.29 17.30 -3.39
CA SER A 251 -23.49 16.83 -2.69
C SER A 251 -24.00 17.88 -1.70
N HIS A 252 -23.11 18.59 -1.01
CA HIS A 252 -23.48 19.71 -0.14
C HIS A 252 -24.13 20.86 -0.90
N LEU A 253 -23.58 21.26 -2.06
CA LEU A 253 -24.16 22.31 -2.89
C LEU A 253 -25.55 21.94 -3.42
N ALA A 254 -25.72 20.69 -3.87
CA ALA A 254 -27.02 20.19 -4.31
C ALA A 254 -28.03 20.14 -3.15
N GLY A 255 -27.63 19.62 -2.00
CA GLY A 255 -28.50 19.48 -0.82
C GLY A 255 -28.91 20.80 -0.18
N THR A 256 -28.12 21.87 -0.35
CA THR A 256 -28.44 23.22 0.15
C THR A 256 -29.16 24.10 -0.87
N GLY A 257 -29.46 23.60 -2.08
CA GLY A 257 -30.17 24.35 -3.13
C GLY A 257 -29.32 25.36 -3.89
N HIS A 258 -28.00 25.38 -3.67
CA HIS A 258 -27.07 26.33 -4.31
C HIS A 258 -26.49 25.83 -5.64
N GLY A 259 -26.84 24.61 -6.07
CA GLY A 259 -26.30 23.99 -7.29
C GLY A 259 -26.68 24.67 -8.62
N GLY A 260 -27.56 25.68 -8.61
CA GLY A 260 -27.92 26.47 -9.80
C GLY A 260 -27.30 27.88 -9.84
N ASP A 261 -26.61 28.31 -8.78
CA ASP A 261 -26.03 29.65 -8.71
C ASP A 261 -24.66 29.67 -9.42
N PRO A 262 -24.48 30.48 -10.48
CA PRO A 262 -23.24 30.52 -11.25
C PRO A 262 -22.03 30.96 -10.41
N HIS A 263 -22.21 31.79 -9.38
CA HIS A 263 -21.12 32.19 -8.49
C HIS A 263 -20.69 31.06 -7.56
N HIS A 264 -21.64 30.25 -7.10
CA HIS A 264 -21.33 29.05 -6.32
C HIS A 264 -20.73 27.93 -7.18
N LEU A 265 -21.07 27.86 -8.47
CA LEU A 265 -20.56 26.86 -9.41
C LEU A 265 -19.15 27.16 -9.94
N ALA A 266 -18.67 28.41 -9.88
CA ALA A 266 -17.33 28.77 -10.35
C ALA A 266 -16.23 27.94 -9.67
N ARG A 267 -16.27 27.83 -8.33
CA ARG A 267 -15.26 27.09 -7.55
C ARG A 267 -15.30 25.56 -7.78
N PRO A 268 -16.47 24.87 -7.78
CA PRO A 268 -16.55 23.48 -8.21
C PRO A 268 -16.09 23.26 -9.65
N GLY A 269 -16.30 24.22 -10.56
CA GLY A 269 -15.77 24.16 -11.92
C GLY A 269 -14.24 24.09 -11.96
N GLU A 270 -13.56 24.97 -11.21
CA GLU A 270 -12.10 24.92 -11.03
C GLU A 270 -11.65 23.60 -10.38
N GLY A 271 -12.39 23.13 -9.36
CA GLY A 271 -12.15 21.85 -8.71
C GLY A 271 -12.26 20.65 -9.67
N ALA A 272 -13.26 20.66 -10.56
CA ALA A 272 -13.44 19.62 -11.57
C ALA A 272 -12.27 19.59 -12.57
N ILE A 273 -11.80 20.77 -13.03
CA ILE A 273 -10.64 20.88 -13.91
C ILE A 273 -9.39 20.33 -13.21
N ALA A 274 -9.16 20.70 -11.94
CA ALA A 274 -8.03 20.21 -11.16
C ALA A 274 -8.08 18.69 -10.95
N LEU A 275 -9.27 18.15 -10.66
CA LEU A 275 -9.48 16.71 -10.48
C LEU A 275 -9.20 15.93 -11.78
N GLU A 276 -9.72 16.37 -12.92
CA GLU A 276 -9.45 15.73 -14.22
C GLU A 276 -7.98 15.84 -14.64
N GLY A 277 -7.33 16.95 -14.29
CA GLY A 277 -5.89 17.11 -14.41
C GLY A 277 -5.13 16.08 -13.58
N ALA A 278 -5.49 15.91 -12.31
CA ALA A 278 -4.88 14.91 -11.42
C ALA A 278 -5.08 13.48 -11.94
N ARG A 279 -6.29 13.14 -12.40
CA ARG A 279 -6.59 11.85 -13.05
C ARG A 279 -5.66 11.60 -14.24
N SER A 280 -5.55 12.58 -15.14
CA SER A 280 -4.70 12.49 -16.33
C SER A 280 -3.22 12.26 -15.98
N TRP A 281 -2.70 12.93 -14.93
CA TRP A 281 -1.33 12.73 -14.48
C TRP A 281 -1.08 11.33 -13.92
N VAL A 282 -1.99 10.82 -13.08
CA VAL A 282 -1.89 9.47 -12.50
C VAL A 282 -1.92 8.41 -13.58
N GLU A 283 -2.89 8.47 -14.50
CA GLU A 283 -3.02 7.49 -15.59
C GLU A 283 -1.81 7.52 -16.54
N ARG A 284 -1.26 8.70 -16.80
CA ARG A 284 -0.05 8.82 -17.64
C ARG A 284 1.18 8.26 -16.93
N ALA A 285 1.34 8.54 -15.63
CA ALA A 285 2.46 8.05 -14.84
C ALA A 285 2.44 6.52 -14.73
N ALA A 286 1.27 5.92 -14.43
CA ALA A 286 1.08 4.47 -14.38
C ALA A 286 1.49 3.80 -15.70
N ARG A 287 0.98 4.32 -16.83
CA ARG A 287 1.34 3.84 -18.18
C ARG A 287 2.84 3.93 -18.47
N THR A 288 3.44 5.09 -18.18
CA THR A 288 4.86 5.33 -18.48
C THR A 288 5.77 4.37 -17.72
N VAL A 289 5.50 4.12 -16.45
CA VAL A 289 6.32 3.19 -15.63
C VAL A 289 6.17 1.76 -16.11
N TYR A 290 4.96 1.36 -16.52
CA TYR A 290 4.70 0.03 -17.06
C TYR A 290 5.49 -0.20 -18.36
N ASP A 291 5.43 0.74 -19.30
CA ASP A 291 6.11 0.65 -20.60
C ASP A 291 7.65 0.56 -20.45
N TRP A 292 8.21 1.20 -19.43
CA TRP A 292 9.64 1.10 -19.08
C TRP A 292 10.03 -0.22 -18.41
N SER A 293 9.08 -0.87 -17.76
CA SER A 293 9.29 -2.13 -17.04
C SER A 293 9.10 -3.37 -17.92
N ALA A 294 8.50 -3.21 -19.10
CA ALA A 294 8.53 -4.24 -20.13
C ALA A 294 10.00 -4.48 -20.55
N PRO A 295 10.48 -5.74 -20.59
CA PRO A 295 11.81 -5.99 -21.14
C PRO A 295 11.86 -5.41 -22.55
N ILE A 296 12.86 -4.58 -22.83
CA ILE A 296 13.17 -4.13 -24.19
C ILE A 296 13.23 -5.40 -25.02
N GLY A 297 12.27 -5.57 -25.92
CA GLY A 297 12.09 -6.79 -26.68
C GLY A 297 13.41 -7.20 -27.32
N VAL A 298 13.75 -8.47 -27.16
CA VAL A 298 14.55 -9.18 -28.16
C VAL A 298 13.75 -9.07 -29.46
N VAL A 299 14.21 -8.18 -30.35
CA VAL A 299 13.91 -8.24 -31.79
C VAL A 299 14.86 -9.24 -32.40
#